data_AF-A0AAU6V710-F1
#
_entry.id   AF-A0AAU6V710-F1
#
_cell.length_a   1.000
_cell.length_b   1.000
_cell.length_c   1.000
_cell.angle_alpha   90.00
_cell.angle_beta   90.00
_cell.angle_gamma   90.00
#
_symmetry.space_group_name_H-M   'P 1'
#
loop_
_entity.id
_entity.type
_entity.pdbx_description
1 polymer ?
#
loop_
_entity_poly.entity_id
_entity_poly.type
_entity_poly.pdbx_seq_one_letter_code
_entity_poly.pdbx_strand_id
1 'polypeptide(L)'
;MKRINTDILMKGDVVLTTTSGKDSGFIRKVTRSDISHAMICVAYGSVIDSTEEGVQARNIQKLLYDDECAIYILRLKTPLSQVQADSIVNYARASTGTSYTKIEAAKSIAPEIAGKGGIKQFCSRMVARAYASAGIMLVNNPDYCTPNDLKNSELLMHVENPWVVVSDNEVKTIKQVGDTTEGMREKTNNLLMAIRALDPNVESINDIDSLVIRREDLDHSIANAFRTSGYLDHWKVELSRFPWRYDQTLITQFYHSLTDPKELIQYCRDTLRDDENGAFAHWEANARGYSEANRMYPRETFRLLNELYSQLSLNHHKRVLSAKLLLNTYAKTDAL
;
A
#
# COMPACT_ATOMS: atom_id res chain seq x y z
N MET A 1 -14.08 1.53 20.06
CA MET A 1 -13.19 1.21 18.91
C MET A 1 -12.93 2.47 18.13
N LYS A 2 -11.72 2.60 17.59
CA LYS A 2 -11.30 3.75 16.78
C LYS A 2 -10.60 3.29 15.51
N ARG A 3 -10.53 4.19 14.53
CA ARG A 3 -9.75 4.01 13.30
C ARG A 3 -8.86 5.22 13.05
N ILE A 4 -7.84 5.04 12.24
CA ILE A 4 -6.99 6.15 11.81
C ILE A 4 -7.82 7.15 11.01
N ASN A 5 -7.61 8.44 11.26
CA ASN A 5 -8.29 9.51 10.54
C ASN A 5 -7.68 9.66 9.15
N THR A 6 -8.35 9.12 8.15
CA THR A 6 -7.86 9.13 6.76
C THR A 6 -7.99 10.47 6.08
N ASP A 7 -8.84 11.36 6.58
CA ASP A 7 -9.16 12.63 5.91
C ASP A 7 -8.02 13.64 6.07
N ILE A 8 -7.15 13.43 7.06
CA ILE A 8 -5.97 14.25 7.33
C ILE A 8 -4.66 13.60 6.88
N LEU A 9 -4.72 12.35 6.39
CA LEU A 9 -3.54 11.56 6.04
C LEU A 9 -3.01 12.01 4.67
N MET A 10 -1.71 12.26 4.60
CA MET A 10 -1.01 12.66 3.39
C MET A 10 0.01 11.61 2.96
N LYS A 11 0.32 11.60 1.66
CA LYS A 11 1.40 10.78 1.09
C LYS A 11 2.71 11.09 1.80
N GLY A 12 3.42 10.04 2.23
CA GLY A 12 4.65 10.14 3.00
C GLY A 12 4.44 10.15 4.52
N ASP A 13 3.24 10.42 5.03
CA ASP A 13 3.00 10.38 6.47
C ASP A 13 3.36 9.01 7.05
N VAL A 14 4.03 9.03 8.20
CA VAL A 14 4.36 7.83 8.98
C VAL A 14 3.23 7.59 9.96
N VAL A 15 2.62 6.42 9.92
CA VAL A 15 1.56 6.02 10.85
C VAL A 15 2.14 5.01 11.82
N LEU A 16 2.04 5.33 13.11
CA LEU A 16 2.51 4.48 14.19
C LEU A 16 1.33 3.99 15.03
N THR A 17 1.30 2.69 15.32
CA THR A 17 0.20 2.09 16.08
C THR A 17 0.67 1.07 17.11
N THR A 18 -0.19 0.83 18.11
CA THR A 18 -0.14 -0.38 18.91
C THR A 18 -0.83 -1.52 18.16
N THR A 19 -0.12 -2.60 17.88
CA THR A 19 -0.73 -3.85 17.42
C THR A 19 -1.29 -4.62 18.62
N SER A 20 -2.42 -5.33 18.47
CA SER A 20 -3.04 -6.14 19.54
C SER A 20 -2.59 -7.62 19.55
N GLY A 21 -1.67 -8.01 18.66
CA GLY A 21 -1.14 -9.39 18.57
C GLY A 21 -0.15 -9.75 19.70
N LYS A 22 0.06 -11.06 19.94
CA LYS A 22 0.91 -11.58 21.04
C LYS A 22 2.34 -11.00 21.08
N ASP A 23 2.91 -10.66 19.92
CA ASP A 23 4.26 -10.08 19.82
C ASP A 23 4.32 -8.59 20.20
N SER A 24 3.19 -7.89 20.22
CA SER A 24 3.14 -6.45 20.53
C SER A 24 3.46 -6.16 21.99
N GLY A 25 3.06 -7.04 22.91
CA GLY A 25 3.37 -6.94 24.32
C GLY A 25 4.88 -7.04 24.58
N PHE A 26 5.58 -7.88 23.82
CA PHE A 26 7.04 -8.03 23.92
C PHE A 26 7.75 -6.78 23.39
N ILE A 27 7.41 -6.31 22.18
CA ILE A 27 8.03 -5.11 21.58
C ILE A 27 7.84 -3.89 22.48
N ARG A 28 6.63 -3.65 22.99
CA ARG A 28 6.33 -2.52 23.87
C ARG A 28 7.11 -2.56 25.18
N LYS A 29 7.20 -3.75 25.80
CA LYS A 29 7.89 -3.93 27.08
C LYS A 29 9.40 -3.71 26.95
N VAL A 30 10.02 -4.15 25.86
CA VAL A 30 11.47 -3.98 25.63
C VAL A 30 11.80 -2.57 25.15
N THR A 31 10.96 -1.96 24.30
CA THR A 31 11.18 -0.59 23.78
C THR A 31 10.68 0.51 24.73
N ARG A 32 10.02 0.14 25.85
CA ARG A 32 9.32 1.05 26.77
C ARG A 32 8.39 2.03 26.03
N SER A 33 7.81 1.60 24.92
CA SER A 33 6.95 2.42 24.06
C SER A 33 5.51 1.92 24.08
N ASP A 34 4.57 2.81 23.84
CA ASP A 34 3.18 2.47 23.55
C ASP A 34 2.98 1.95 22.12
N ILE A 35 3.99 2.11 21.26
CA ILE A 35 3.96 1.77 19.84
C ILE A 35 4.69 0.44 19.58
N SER A 36 4.15 -0.38 18.68
CA SER A 36 4.79 -1.63 18.23
C SER A 36 4.87 -1.76 16.72
N HIS A 37 4.25 -0.86 15.96
CA HIS A 37 4.19 -0.96 14.51
C HIS A 37 4.33 0.38 13.80
N ALA A 38 4.89 0.34 12.60
CA ALA A 38 5.11 1.49 11.74
C ALA A 38 4.67 1.18 10.31
N MET A 39 4.01 2.15 9.70
CA MET A 39 3.50 2.08 8.33
C MET A 39 3.78 3.42 7.65
N ILE A 40 3.81 3.44 6.31
CA ILE A 40 3.92 4.67 5.54
C ILE A 40 2.74 4.83 4.59
N CYS A 41 2.15 6.02 4.57
CA CYS A 41 1.07 6.37 3.66
C CYS A 41 1.61 6.57 2.24
N VAL A 42 1.05 5.85 1.27
CA VAL A 42 1.47 5.92 -0.14
C VAL A 42 0.39 6.49 -1.06
N ALA A 43 -0.87 6.45 -0.63
CA ALA A 43 -2.02 7.07 -1.27
C ALA A 43 -3.18 7.19 -0.27
N TYR A 44 -4.26 7.87 -0.66
CA TYR A 44 -5.47 7.93 0.16
C TYR A 44 -5.95 6.53 0.57
N GLY A 45 -6.11 6.31 1.87
CA GLY A 45 -6.53 5.02 2.42
C GLY A 45 -5.52 3.88 2.28
N SER A 46 -4.35 4.09 1.67
CA SER A 46 -3.36 3.06 1.37
C SER A 46 -2.05 3.30 2.10
N VAL A 47 -1.64 2.30 2.89
CA VAL A 47 -0.35 2.27 3.57
C VAL A 47 0.45 1.06 3.15
N ILE A 48 1.76 1.15 3.27
CA ILE A 48 2.67 0.01 3.16
C ILE A 48 3.32 -0.24 4.52
N ASP A 49 3.43 -1.50 4.89
CA ASP A 49 4.09 -1.94 6.12
C ASP A 49 4.90 -3.21 5.89
N SER A 50 5.58 -3.68 6.93
CA SER A 50 6.26 -4.98 6.93
C SER A 50 5.89 -5.76 8.17
N THR A 51 5.23 -6.89 7.98
CA THR A 51 4.80 -7.85 9.01
C THR A 51 5.34 -9.23 8.67
N GLU A 52 4.95 -10.28 9.38
CA GLU A 52 5.35 -11.67 9.07
C GLU A 52 5.00 -12.12 7.65
N GLU A 53 4.03 -11.47 7.00
CA GLU A 53 3.64 -11.71 5.60
C GLU A 53 4.60 -11.05 4.59
N GLY A 54 5.69 -10.42 5.07
CA GLY A 54 6.57 -9.57 4.29
C GLY A 54 6.07 -8.13 4.19
N VAL A 55 6.66 -7.38 3.26
CA VAL A 55 6.20 -6.02 2.93
C VAL A 55 4.91 -6.08 2.13
N GLN A 56 3.85 -5.43 2.60
CA GLN A 56 2.53 -5.48 1.97
C GLN A 56 1.85 -4.12 1.96
N ALA A 57 0.96 -3.91 0.99
CA ALA A 57 0.02 -2.80 0.99
C ALA A 57 -1.24 -3.17 1.79
N ARG A 58 -1.80 -2.22 2.54
CA ARG A 58 -3.02 -2.38 3.34
C ARG A 58 -4.00 -1.25 3.10
N ASN A 59 -5.29 -1.55 3.26
CA ASN A 59 -6.32 -0.52 3.35
C ASN A 59 -6.46 -0.07 4.80
N ILE A 60 -5.95 1.12 5.10
CA ILE A 60 -5.93 1.68 6.45
C ILE A 60 -7.35 1.93 7.01
N GLN A 61 -8.35 2.13 6.14
CA GLN A 61 -9.75 2.35 6.52
C GLN A 61 -10.40 1.08 7.07
N LYS A 62 -9.81 -0.10 6.83
CA LYS A 62 -10.28 -1.40 7.36
C LYS A 62 -9.61 -1.79 8.66
N LEU A 63 -8.64 -1.00 9.13
CA LEU A 63 -7.93 -1.25 10.38
C LEU A 63 -8.66 -0.58 11.53
N LEU A 64 -9.23 -1.42 12.39
CA LEU A 64 -9.86 -1.00 13.64
C LEU A 64 -8.93 -1.28 14.82
N TYR A 65 -8.95 -0.37 15.79
CA TYR A 65 -8.13 -0.42 16.98
C TYR A 65 -9.00 -0.32 18.22
N ASP A 66 -8.61 -1.02 19.28
CA ASP A 66 -9.21 -0.85 20.59
C ASP A 66 -8.88 0.55 21.15
N ASP A 67 -9.70 1.04 22.07
CA ASP A 67 -9.60 2.42 22.54
C ASP A 67 -8.27 2.69 23.29
N GLU A 68 -7.66 1.65 23.86
CA GLU A 68 -6.35 1.70 24.53
C GLU A 68 -5.15 1.68 23.57
N CYS A 69 -5.34 1.34 22.30
CA CYS A 69 -4.23 1.31 21.33
C CYS A 69 -3.78 2.74 21.01
N ALA A 70 -2.49 3.00 21.05
CA ALA A 70 -1.95 4.27 20.59
C ALA A 70 -2.02 4.35 19.06
N ILE A 71 -2.33 5.54 18.54
CA ILE A 71 -2.33 5.87 17.11
C ILE A 71 -1.68 7.24 16.96
N TYR A 72 -0.62 7.33 16.17
CA TYR A 72 0.04 8.57 15.81
C TYR A 72 0.15 8.68 14.30
N ILE A 73 -0.05 9.88 13.78
CA ILE A 73 0.33 10.28 12.44
C ILE A 73 1.47 11.27 12.59
N LEU A 74 2.59 10.99 11.93
CA LEU A 74 3.78 11.83 11.92
C LEU A 74 4.05 12.33 10.51
N ARG A 75 4.33 13.61 10.39
CA ARG A 75 4.60 14.28 9.12
C ARG A 75 5.93 14.99 9.16
N LEU A 76 6.64 15.03 8.04
CA LEU A 76 7.88 15.80 7.93
C LEU A 76 7.60 17.29 8.16
N LYS A 77 8.36 17.92 9.07
CA LYS A 77 8.22 19.35 9.40
C LYS A 77 8.44 20.24 8.17
N THR A 78 9.44 19.89 7.37
CA THR A 78 9.68 20.52 6.06
C THR A 78 8.86 19.77 5.02
N PRO A 79 7.97 20.44 4.26
CA PRO A 79 7.20 19.78 3.22
C PRO A 79 8.09 19.05 2.20
N LEU A 80 7.70 17.83 1.85
CA LEU A 80 8.38 17.05 0.82
C LEU A 80 8.26 17.73 -0.55
N SER A 81 9.36 17.80 -1.29
CA SER A 81 9.26 18.04 -2.74
C SER A 81 8.60 16.85 -3.43
N GLN A 82 8.05 17.08 -4.62
CA GLN A 82 7.43 16.01 -5.42
C GLN A 82 8.40 14.84 -5.67
N VAL A 83 9.66 15.14 -5.99
CA VAL A 83 10.70 14.13 -6.23
C VAL A 83 10.98 13.30 -4.97
N GLN A 84 11.03 13.93 -3.79
CA GLN A 84 11.22 13.21 -2.53
C GLN A 84 10.00 12.33 -2.21
N ALA A 85 8.79 12.87 -2.33
CA ALA A 85 7.56 12.11 -2.10
C ALA A 85 7.47 10.89 -3.03
N ASP A 86 7.81 11.06 -4.30
CA ASP A 86 7.82 9.96 -5.27
C ASP A 86 8.93 8.95 -4.97
N SER A 87 10.13 9.37 -4.57
CA SER A 87 11.21 8.45 -4.16
C SER A 87 10.78 7.58 -2.97
N ILE A 88 10.20 8.20 -1.94
CA ILE A 88 9.70 7.51 -0.74
C ILE A 88 8.64 6.47 -1.13
N VAL A 89 7.63 6.89 -1.91
CA VAL A 89 6.53 6.00 -2.32
C VAL A 89 7.01 4.89 -3.25
N ASN A 90 7.89 5.20 -4.19
CA ASN A 90 8.43 4.21 -5.12
C ASN A 90 9.29 3.17 -4.39
N TYR A 91 10.10 3.59 -3.42
CA TYR A 91 10.84 2.65 -2.57
C TYR A 91 9.89 1.73 -1.80
N ALA A 92 8.85 2.28 -1.15
CA ALA A 92 7.89 1.49 -0.40
C ALA A 92 7.17 0.47 -1.30
N ARG A 93 6.72 0.91 -2.49
CA ARG A 93 6.07 0.03 -3.48
C ARG A 93 7.01 -1.04 -4.03
N ALA A 94 8.23 -0.68 -4.42
CA ALA A 94 9.23 -1.62 -4.93
C ALA A 94 9.65 -2.64 -3.87
N SER A 95 9.51 -2.30 -2.58
CA SER A 95 9.79 -3.23 -1.48
C SER A 95 8.72 -4.30 -1.29
N THR A 96 7.55 -4.20 -1.94
CA THR A 96 6.43 -5.15 -1.79
C THR A 96 6.88 -6.59 -2.03
N GLY A 97 6.56 -7.47 -1.08
CA GLY A 97 6.97 -8.87 -1.09
C GLY A 97 8.23 -9.20 -0.32
N THR A 98 9.08 -8.20 -0.01
CA THR A 98 10.34 -8.41 0.72
C THR A 98 10.10 -9.11 2.04
N SER A 99 10.86 -10.17 2.31
CA SER A 99 10.64 -11.04 3.48
C SER A 99 10.86 -10.29 4.80
N TYR A 100 10.14 -10.71 5.85
CA TYR A 100 10.32 -10.19 7.20
C TYR A 100 11.53 -10.80 7.90
N THR A 101 12.16 -10.06 8.81
CA THR A 101 13.28 -10.56 9.63
C THR A 101 13.07 -10.27 11.13
N LYS A 102 12.64 -11.31 11.87
CA LYS A 102 12.49 -11.24 13.34
C LYS A 102 13.82 -10.99 14.04
N ILE A 103 14.90 -11.60 13.55
CA ILE A 103 16.23 -11.51 14.17
C ILE A 103 16.73 -10.07 14.12
N GLU A 104 16.62 -9.39 12.96
CA GLU A 104 17.08 -8.02 12.85
C GLU A 104 16.12 -7.02 13.50
N ALA A 105 14.81 -7.31 13.51
CA ALA A 105 13.83 -6.54 14.28
C ALA A 105 14.11 -6.59 15.79
N ALA A 106 14.54 -7.74 16.32
CA ALA A 106 14.94 -7.85 17.73
C ALA A 106 16.25 -7.08 17.99
N LYS A 107 17.21 -7.14 17.06
CA LYS A 107 18.46 -6.39 17.14
C LYS A 107 18.24 -4.88 17.18
N SER A 108 17.29 -4.34 16.42
CA SER A 108 17.05 -2.89 16.38
C SER A 108 16.60 -2.26 17.70
N ILE A 109 16.26 -3.07 18.71
CA ILE A 109 15.95 -2.58 20.07
C ILE A 109 17.22 -2.23 20.85
N ALA A 110 18.37 -2.80 20.49
CA ALA A 110 19.63 -2.46 21.12
C ALA A 110 20.08 -1.06 20.68
N PRO A 111 20.48 -0.18 21.61
CA PRO A 111 21.02 1.12 21.26
C PRO A 111 22.31 0.95 20.43
N GLU A 112 22.48 1.82 19.43
CA GLU A 112 23.76 2.04 18.73
C GLU A 112 24.28 0.87 17.88
N ILE A 113 23.42 0.14 17.18
CA ILE A 113 23.89 -0.80 16.15
C ILE A 113 24.48 -0.02 14.97
N ALA A 114 25.81 0.01 14.92
CA ALA A 114 26.57 0.38 13.73
C ALA A 114 26.56 -0.78 12.73
N GLY A 115 26.22 -0.50 11.47
CA GLY A 115 26.28 -1.49 10.39
C GLY A 115 25.11 -1.40 9.43
N LYS A 116 25.27 -2.09 8.29
CA LYS A 116 24.22 -2.27 7.29
C LYS A 116 23.40 -3.51 7.61
N GLY A 117 22.08 -3.38 7.57
CA GLY A 117 21.14 -4.48 7.68
C GLY A 117 20.99 -5.24 6.37
N GLY A 118 20.45 -6.46 6.45
CA GLY A 118 20.13 -7.27 5.27
C GLY A 118 19.05 -6.64 4.38
N ILE A 119 18.73 -7.30 3.27
CA ILE A 119 17.67 -6.87 2.33
C ILE A 119 16.29 -6.99 2.98
N LYS A 120 16.10 -8.02 3.80
CA LYS A 120 14.86 -8.30 4.54
C LYS A 120 14.42 -7.10 5.38
N GLN A 121 13.12 -6.99 5.59
CA GLN A 121 12.50 -5.80 6.19
C GLN A 121 11.84 -6.12 7.53
N PHE A 122 11.61 -5.07 8.30
CA PHE A 122 10.64 -5.02 9.38
C PHE A 122 10.02 -3.62 9.38
N CYS A 123 8.91 -3.44 10.10
CA CYS A 123 8.04 -2.27 9.97
C CYS A 123 8.78 -0.92 9.98
N SER A 124 9.55 -0.62 11.03
CA SER A 124 10.27 0.64 11.16
C SER A 124 11.45 0.80 10.19
N ARG A 125 12.19 -0.27 9.89
CA ARG A 125 13.25 -0.25 8.87
C ARG A 125 12.69 0.09 7.49
N MET A 126 11.55 -0.48 7.12
CA MET A 126 10.93 -0.21 5.81
C MET A 126 10.62 1.28 5.68
N VAL A 127 10.00 1.87 6.70
CA VAL A 127 9.70 3.32 6.73
C VAL A 127 10.98 4.16 6.69
N ALA A 128 11.97 3.82 7.53
CA ALA A 128 13.22 4.59 7.61
C ALA A 128 14.03 4.53 6.30
N ARG A 129 14.11 3.35 5.66
CA ARG A 129 14.76 3.19 4.35
C ARG A 129 14.01 3.91 3.23
N ALA A 130 12.68 3.95 3.28
CA ALA A 130 11.89 4.73 2.31
C ALA A 130 12.23 6.22 2.37
N TYR A 131 12.38 6.78 3.56
CA TYR A 131 12.85 8.16 3.72
C TYR A 131 14.31 8.35 3.31
N ALA A 132 15.18 7.40 3.68
CA ALA A 132 16.60 7.44 3.31
C ALA A 132 16.82 7.40 1.79
N SER A 133 15.95 6.72 1.02
CA SER A 133 16.02 6.72 -0.45
C SER A 133 15.74 8.10 -1.07
N ALA A 134 15.11 9.00 -0.31
CA ALA A 134 14.90 10.40 -0.68
C ALA A 134 15.94 11.35 -0.05
N GLY A 135 17.01 10.81 0.55
CA GLY A 135 18.05 11.58 1.22
C GLY A 135 17.64 12.15 2.58
N ILE A 136 16.55 11.65 3.18
CA ILE A 136 16.04 12.13 4.47
C ILE A 136 16.29 11.05 5.52
N MET A 137 17.19 11.35 6.46
CA MET A 137 17.52 10.44 7.55
C MET A 137 16.63 10.72 8.75
N LEU A 138 15.48 10.06 8.85
CA LEU A 138 14.56 10.20 9.99
C LEU A 138 15.20 9.76 11.32
N VAL A 139 16.17 8.86 11.23
CA VAL A 139 16.92 8.27 12.34
C VAL A 139 18.38 8.11 11.91
N ASN A 140 19.29 7.96 12.87
CA ASN A 140 20.72 7.83 12.60
C ASN A 140 21.06 6.62 11.72
N ASN A 141 20.39 5.48 11.95
CA ASN A 141 20.56 4.27 11.16
C ASN A 141 19.20 3.74 10.65
N PRO A 142 18.89 3.86 9.36
CA PRO A 142 17.62 3.39 8.79
C PRO A 142 17.53 1.85 8.75
N ASP A 143 18.63 1.14 8.94
CA ASP A 143 18.66 -0.32 8.95
C ASP A 143 18.33 -0.91 10.34
N TYR A 144 18.53 -0.13 11.40
CA TYR A 144 18.30 -0.56 12.78
C TYR A 144 17.67 0.57 13.57
N CYS A 145 16.33 0.62 13.53
CA CYS A 145 15.53 1.55 14.30
C CYS A 145 14.22 0.90 14.75
N THR A 146 13.68 1.36 15.86
CA THR A 146 12.36 0.98 16.39
C THR A 146 11.29 1.96 15.91
N PRO A 147 9.99 1.62 16.01
CA PRO A 147 8.92 2.58 15.82
C PRO A 147 9.02 3.79 16.77
N ASN A 148 9.57 3.60 17.97
CA ASN A 148 9.77 4.68 18.94
C ASN A 148 10.86 5.66 18.50
N ASP A 149 11.89 5.20 17.79
CA ASP A 149 12.92 6.09 17.23
C ASP A 149 12.32 6.99 16.14
N LEU A 150 11.40 6.46 15.33
CA LEU A 150 10.63 7.27 14.39
C LEU A 150 9.74 8.27 15.12
N LYS A 151 9.06 7.85 16.20
CA LYS A 151 8.23 8.74 17.04
C LYS A 151 9.01 9.94 17.57
N ASN A 152 10.28 9.72 17.95
CA ASN A 152 11.14 10.74 18.54
C ASN A 152 12.02 11.48 17.52
N SER A 153 11.81 11.26 16.21
CA SER A 153 12.57 11.94 15.16
C SER A 153 12.35 13.45 15.23
N GLU A 154 13.43 14.23 15.34
CA GLU A 154 13.37 15.69 15.34
C GLU A 154 12.86 16.28 14.02
N LEU A 155 12.89 15.50 12.93
CA LEU A 155 12.40 15.91 11.62
C LEU A 155 10.88 15.79 11.48
N LEU A 156 10.24 15.02 12.35
CA LEU A 156 8.81 14.74 12.28
C LEU A 156 8.03 15.59 13.29
N MET A 157 6.81 15.95 12.92
CA MET A 157 5.81 16.56 13.79
C MET A 157 4.58 15.68 13.90
N HIS A 158 3.92 15.72 15.05
CA HIS A 158 2.64 15.06 15.24
C HIS A 158 1.54 15.80 14.49
N VAL A 159 0.72 15.04 13.76
CA VAL A 159 -0.53 15.55 13.17
C VAL A 159 -1.64 15.37 14.22
N GLU A 160 -2.38 16.45 14.48
CA GLU A 160 -3.47 16.45 15.44
C GLU A 160 -4.65 15.58 14.98
N ASN A 161 -5.44 15.07 15.93
CA ASN A 161 -6.61 14.24 15.69
C ASN A 161 -6.35 13.00 14.80
N PRO A 162 -5.35 12.15 15.13
CA PRO A 162 -4.89 11.05 14.27
C PRO A 162 -5.87 9.89 14.15
N TRP A 163 -6.98 9.92 14.89
CA TRP A 163 -8.01 8.87 14.89
C TRP A 163 -9.40 9.46 15.08
N VAL A 164 -10.40 8.67 14.69
CA VAL A 164 -11.83 8.96 14.91
C VAL A 164 -12.51 7.76 15.58
N VAL A 165 -13.57 8.04 16.34
CA VAL A 165 -14.42 6.99 16.92
C VAL A 165 -15.25 6.37 15.81
N VAL A 166 -15.36 5.04 15.84
CA VAL A 166 -16.15 4.27 14.86
C VAL A 166 -17.45 3.83 15.52
N SER A 167 -18.58 4.06 14.85
CA SER A 167 -19.89 3.63 15.35
C SER A 167 -20.00 2.10 15.38
N ASP A 168 -20.81 1.55 16.28
CA ASP A 168 -21.01 0.09 16.37
C ASP A 168 -21.53 -0.53 15.07
N ASN A 169 -22.37 0.21 14.33
CA ASN A 169 -22.86 -0.23 13.04
C ASN A 169 -21.73 -0.32 12.01
N GLU A 170 -20.88 0.71 11.93
CA GLU A 170 -19.73 0.72 11.04
C GLU A 170 -18.70 -0.35 11.43
N VAL A 171 -18.47 -0.59 12.72
CA VAL A 171 -17.62 -1.70 13.21
C VAL A 171 -18.15 -3.05 12.70
N LYS A 172 -19.47 -3.30 12.81
CA LYS A 172 -20.09 -4.53 12.29
C LYS A 172 -19.89 -4.66 10.79
N THR A 173 -20.13 -3.58 10.03
CA THR A 173 -19.95 -3.57 8.57
C THR A 173 -18.50 -3.84 8.18
N ILE A 174 -17.51 -3.20 8.83
CA ILE A 174 -16.10 -3.42 8.54
C ILE A 174 -15.70 -4.86 8.85
N LYS A 175 -16.13 -5.41 9.99
CA LYS A 175 -15.87 -6.80 10.36
C LYS A 175 -16.52 -7.81 9.40
N GLN A 176 -17.72 -7.53 8.92
CA GLN A 176 -18.42 -8.37 7.95
C GLN A 176 -17.75 -8.36 6.57
N VAL A 177 -17.30 -7.18 6.13
CA VAL A 177 -16.59 -7.03 4.85
C VAL A 177 -15.19 -7.62 4.90
N GLY A 178 -14.52 -7.54 6.04
CA GLY A 178 -13.14 -8.00 6.23
C GLY A 178 -12.11 -7.12 5.53
N ASP A 179 -10.86 -7.59 5.53
CA ASP A 179 -9.77 -6.93 4.81
C ASP A 179 -9.79 -7.32 3.33
N THR A 180 -10.28 -6.40 2.51
CA THR A 180 -10.41 -6.60 1.06
C THR A 180 -9.07 -6.69 0.34
N THR A 181 -7.95 -6.41 1.01
CA THR A 181 -6.59 -6.53 0.45
C THR A 181 -5.98 -7.92 0.66
N GLU A 182 -6.53 -8.73 1.57
CA GLU A 182 -5.99 -10.04 1.95
C GLU A 182 -5.76 -10.94 0.73
N GLY A 183 -6.76 -11.06 -0.15
CA GLY A 183 -6.62 -11.88 -1.35
C GLY A 183 -5.52 -11.44 -2.32
N MET A 184 -5.13 -10.16 -2.34
CA MET A 184 -3.98 -9.72 -3.15
C MET A 184 -2.65 -10.07 -2.46
N ARG A 185 -2.59 -9.93 -1.13
CA ARG A 185 -1.42 -10.27 -0.32
C ARG A 185 -1.12 -11.77 -0.41
N GLU A 186 -2.15 -12.62 -0.33
CA GLU A 186 -2.04 -14.08 -0.52
C GLU A 186 -1.48 -14.43 -1.90
N LYS A 187 -2.06 -13.88 -2.97
CA LYS A 187 -1.61 -14.15 -4.35
C LYS A 187 -0.17 -13.67 -4.59
N THR A 188 0.19 -12.52 -4.03
CA THR A 188 1.56 -12.01 -4.05
C THR A 188 2.53 -12.97 -3.36
N ASN A 189 2.15 -13.49 -2.18
CA ASN A 189 2.99 -14.43 -1.45
C ASN A 189 3.10 -15.79 -2.16
N ASN A 190 2.02 -16.27 -2.78
CA ASN A 190 2.03 -17.49 -3.59
C ASN A 190 2.95 -17.33 -4.81
N LEU A 191 2.89 -16.18 -5.49
CA LEU A 191 3.81 -15.85 -6.58
C LEU A 191 5.26 -15.90 -6.10
N LEU A 192 5.59 -15.13 -5.05
CA LEU A 192 6.96 -15.05 -4.56
C LEU A 192 7.49 -16.38 -4.02
N MET A 193 6.63 -17.21 -3.43
CA MET A 193 6.99 -18.57 -3.05
C MET A 193 7.41 -19.40 -4.27
N ALA A 194 6.63 -19.38 -5.34
CA ALA A 194 6.95 -20.08 -6.59
C ALA A 194 8.22 -19.53 -7.25
N ILE A 195 8.40 -18.20 -7.28
CA ILE A 195 9.60 -17.58 -7.84
C ILE A 195 10.85 -17.90 -7.02
N ARG A 196 10.77 -17.86 -5.68
CA ARG A 196 11.90 -18.19 -4.79
C ARG A 196 12.33 -19.65 -4.87
N ALA A 197 11.44 -20.55 -5.30
CA ALA A 197 11.81 -21.92 -5.64
C ALA A 197 12.67 -22.01 -6.92
N LEU A 198 12.57 -21.02 -7.82
CA LEU A 198 13.40 -20.90 -9.02
C LEU A 198 14.71 -20.14 -8.74
N ASP A 199 14.64 -19.04 -7.98
CA ASP A 199 15.80 -18.27 -7.52
C ASP A 199 15.57 -17.77 -6.08
N PRO A 200 16.27 -18.34 -5.08
CA PRO A 200 16.08 -17.98 -3.67
C PRO A 200 16.55 -16.57 -3.32
N ASN A 201 17.22 -15.86 -4.24
CA ASN A 201 17.68 -14.47 -4.01
C ASN A 201 16.60 -13.42 -4.31
N VAL A 202 15.45 -13.82 -4.87
CA VAL A 202 14.31 -12.91 -5.09
C VAL A 202 13.67 -12.55 -3.76
N GLU A 203 13.72 -11.27 -3.38
CA GLU A 203 13.10 -10.77 -2.17
C GLU A 203 11.81 -10.02 -2.48
N SER A 204 11.76 -9.17 -3.51
CA SER A 204 10.58 -8.38 -3.87
C SER A 204 9.97 -8.78 -5.21
N ILE A 205 8.77 -8.29 -5.52
CA ILE A 205 8.18 -8.42 -6.87
C ILE A 205 9.10 -7.75 -7.91
N ASN A 206 9.74 -6.63 -7.56
CA ASN A 206 10.62 -5.89 -8.46
C ASN A 206 11.90 -6.66 -8.82
N ASP A 207 12.36 -7.59 -7.98
CA ASP A 207 13.54 -8.41 -8.28
C ASP A 207 13.26 -9.40 -9.43
N ILE A 208 11.98 -9.73 -9.68
CA ILE A 208 11.56 -10.64 -10.75
C ILE A 208 11.95 -10.08 -12.12
N ASP A 209 11.88 -8.76 -12.33
CA ASP A 209 12.23 -8.13 -13.60
C ASP A 209 13.70 -8.40 -13.97
N SER A 210 14.59 -8.26 -12.99
CA SER A 210 16.02 -8.56 -13.16
C SER A 210 16.28 -10.05 -13.37
N LEU A 211 15.48 -10.91 -12.75
CA LEU A 211 15.56 -12.35 -12.97
C LEU A 211 15.17 -12.72 -14.41
N VAL A 212 14.04 -12.19 -14.92
CA VAL A 212 13.53 -12.41 -16.28
C VAL A 212 14.52 -11.96 -17.35
N ILE A 213 15.22 -10.84 -17.12
CA ILE A 213 16.26 -10.34 -18.04
C ILE A 213 17.46 -11.29 -18.06
N ARG A 214 17.96 -11.70 -16.88
CA ARG A 214 19.21 -12.47 -16.76
C ARG A 214 19.04 -13.97 -17.04
N ARG A 215 17.84 -14.52 -16.87
CA ARG A 215 17.54 -15.96 -16.96
C ARG A 215 16.39 -16.22 -17.92
N GLU A 216 16.69 -16.06 -19.21
CA GLU A 216 15.76 -16.36 -20.30
C GLU A 216 15.19 -17.78 -20.22
N ASP A 217 16.02 -18.74 -19.79
CA ASP A 217 15.64 -20.13 -19.62
C ASP A 217 14.52 -20.34 -18.58
N LEU A 218 14.34 -19.39 -17.67
CA LEU A 218 13.30 -19.44 -16.63
C LEU A 218 12.03 -18.67 -17.00
N ASP A 219 12.00 -17.90 -18.09
CA ASP A 219 10.90 -16.99 -18.41
C ASP A 219 9.55 -17.72 -18.46
N HIS A 220 9.49 -18.89 -19.10
CA HIS A 220 8.25 -19.67 -19.15
C HIS A 220 7.78 -20.12 -17.75
N SER A 221 8.70 -20.56 -16.89
CA SER A 221 8.38 -20.96 -15.51
C SER A 221 7.92 -19.78 -14.67
N ILE A 222 8.55 -18.61 -14.85
CA ILE A 222 8.17 -17.36 -14.18
C ILE A 222 6.78 -16.89 -14.64
N ALA A 223 6.55 -16.88 -15.95
CA ALA A 223 5.24 -16.57 -16.54
C ALA A 223 4.15 -17.53 -16.04
N ASN A 224 4.46 -18.82 -15.91
CA ASN A 224 3.53 -19.79 -15.32
C ASN A 224 3.25 -19.50 -13.84
N ALA A 225 4.25 -19.10 -13.04
CA ALA A 225 4.05 -18.70 -11.65
C ALA A 225 3.12 -17.48 -11.52
N PHE A 226 3.24 -16.49 -12.41
CA PHE A 226 2.29 -15.36 -12.46
C PHE A 226 0.85 -15.78 -12.73
N ARG A 227 0.64 -16.76 -13.62
CA ARG A 227 -0.70 -17.28 -13.94
C ARG A 227 -1.28 -18.08 -12.77
N THR A 228 -0.53 -19.05 -12.27
CA THR A 228 -1.03 -20.01 -11.28
C THR A 228 -1.19 -19.39 -9.89
N SER A 229 -0.40 -18.36 -9.56
CA SER A 229 -0.61 -17.58 -8.33
C SER A 229 -1.89 -16.74 -8.34
N GLY A 230 -2.49 -16.51 -9.52
CA GLY A 230 -3.66 -15.66 -9.69
C GLY A 230 -3.37 -14.15 -9.57
N TYR A 231 -2.10 -13.75 -9.51
CA TYR A 231 -1.64 -12.36 -9.43
C TYR A 231 -2.19 -11.52 -10.59
N LEU A 232 -2.12 -12.06 -11.81
CA LEU A 232 -2.58 -11.39 -13.05
C LEU A 232 -4.10 -11.15 -13.10
N ASP A 233 -4.88 -11.85 -12.26
CA ASP A 233 -6.33 -11.86 -12.36
C ASP A 233 -7.05 -11.28 -11.13
N HIS A 234 -6.32 -10.90 -10.07
CA HIS A 234 -6.95 -10.43 -8.82
C HIS A 234 -7.83 -9.20 -9.03
N TRP A 235 -7.49 -8.31 -9.97
CA TRP A 235 -8.28 -7.13 -10.29
C TRP A 235 -9.73 -7.45 -10.69
N LYS A 236 -10.00 -8.65 -11.22
CA LYS A 236 -11.35 -9.11 -11.59
C LYS A 236 -12.27 -9.19 -10.36
N VAL A 237 -11.73 -9.43 -9.16
CA VAL A 237 -12.51 -9.54 -7.92
C VAL A 237 -13.24 -8.23 -7.61
N GLU A 238 -12.51 -7.10 -7.61
CA GLU A 238 -13.13 -5.79 -7.38
C GLU A 238 -14.05 -5.37 -8.52
N LEU A 239 -13.74 -5.75 -9.77
CA LEU A 239 -14.64 -5.50 -10.90
C LEU A 239 -15.97 -6.26 -10.74
N SER A 240 -15.92 -7.54 -10.40
CA SER A 240 -17.13 -8.34 -10.17
C SER A 240 -17.95 -7.86 -8.98
N ARG A 241 -17.27 -7.36 -7.93
CA ARG A 241 -17.93 -6.83 -6.73
C ARG A 241 -18.62 -5.49 -6.98
N PHE A 242 -18.02 -4.64 -7.81
CA PHE A 242 -18.51 -3.29 -8.07
C PHE A 242 -18.50 -2.95 -9.58
N PRO A 243 -19.28 -3.68 -10.41
CA PRO A 243 -19.26 -3.49 -11.85
C PRO A 243 -19.70 -2.10 -12.27
N TRP A 244 -20.61 -1.49 -11.49
CA TRP A 244 -21.08 -0.12 -11.70
C TRP A 244 -19.96 0.91 -11.67
N ARG A 245 -18.83 0.65 -11.01
CA ARG A 245 -17.71 1.59 -11.00
C ARG A 245 -17.12 1.81 -12.39
N TYR A 246 -17.23 0.83 -13.29
CA TYR A 246 -16.49 0.78 -14.55
C TYR A 246 -17.38 0.99 -15.79
N ASP A 247 -18.68 1.25 -15.59
CA ASP A 247 -19.64 1.41 -16.67
C ASP A 247 -20.60 2.57 -16.36
N GLN A 248 -20.72 3.49 -17.33
CA GLN A 248 -21.50 4.71 -17.21
C GLN A 248 -23.02 4.47 -17.11
N THR A 249 -23.51 3.40 -17.75
CA THR A 249 -24.93 3.03 -17.67
C THR A 249 -25.21 2.41 -16.31
N LEU A 250 -24.36 1.48 -15.86
CA LEU A 250 -24.53 0.80 -14.58
C LEU A 250 -24.41 1.76 -13.39
N ILE A 251 -23.48 2.73 -13.41
CA ILE A 251 -23.40 3.73 -12.31
C ILE A 251 -24.65 4.60 -12.23
N THR A 252 -25.23 4.95 -13.39
CA THR A 252 -26.45 5.76 -13.45
C THR A 252 -27.65 4.97 -12.96
N GLN A 253 -27.79 3.71 -13.36
CA GLN A 253 -28.82 2.81 -12.84
C GLN A 253 -28.66 2.61 -11.32
N PHE A 254 -27.42 2.42 -10.85
CA PHE A 254 -27.15 2.29 -9.43
C PHE A 254 -27.56 3.57 -8.67
N TYR A 255 -27.21 4.76 -9.17
CA TYR A 255 -27.64 6.04 -8.59
C TYR A 255 -29.17 6.11 -8.40
N HIS A 256 -29.95 5.81 -9.45
CA HIS A 256 -31.43 5.85 -9.38
C HIS A 256 -32.03 4.74 -8.50
N SER A 257 -31.28 3.69 -8.20
CA SER A 257 -31.71 2.62 -7.29
C SER A 257 -31.55 2.99 -5.81
N LEU A 258 -30.75 4.02 -5.49
CA LEU A 258 -30.46 4.43 -4.13
C LEU A 258 -31.53 5.40 -3.61
N THR A 259 -31.95 5.19 -2.36
CA THR A 259 -32.82 6.15 -1.65
C THR A 259 -32.05 7.41 -1.24
N ASP A 260 -30.77 7.28 -0.88
CA ASP A 260 -29.85 8.39 -0.61
C ASP A 260 -28.53 8.16 -1.36
N PRO A 261 -28.26 8.89 -2.46
CA PRO A 261 -27.08 8.68 -3.28
C PRO A 261 -25.82 9.42 -2.79
N LYS A 262 -25.83 10.06 -1.61
CA LYS A 262 -24.70 10.87 -1.12
C LYS A 262 -23.38 10.10 -1.06
N GLU A 263 -23.38 8.86 -0.58
CA GLU A 263 -22.16 8.05 -0.51
C GLU A 263 -21.59 7.75 -1.91
N LEU A 264 -22.48 7.54 -2.90
CA LEU A 264 -22.08 7.32 -4.29
C LEU A 264 -21.49 8.61 -4.91
N ILE A 265 -22.09 9.77 -4.63
CA ILE A 265 -21.56 11.07 -5.04
C ILE A 265 -20.19 11.32 -4.39
N GLN A 266 -20.04 11.04 -3.09
CA GLN A 266 -18.78 11.17 -2.38
C GLN A 266 -17.71 10.24 -2.98
N TYR A 267 -18.05 8.98 -3.26
CA TYR A 267 -17.17 8.05 -3.95
C TYR A 267 -16.70 8.58 -5.32
N CYS A 268 -17.58 9.25 -6.06
CA CYS A 268 -17.21 9.85 -7.34
C CYS A 268 -16.23 11.03 -7.14
N ARG A 269 -16.46 11.88 -6.14
CA ARG A 269 -15.53 12.97 -5.79
C ARG A 269 -14.16 12.44 -5.38
N ASP A 270 -14.15 11.42 -4.53
CA ASP A 270 -12.93 10.75 -4.08
C ASP A 270 -12.17 10.13 -5.25
N THR A 271 -12.89 9.52 -6.20
CA THR A 271 -12.28 8.94 -7.40
C THR A 271 -11.58 9.99 -8.27
N LEU A 272 -12.18 11.20 -8.43
CA LEU A 272 -11.53 12.28 -9.19
C LEU A 272 -10.34 12.88 -8.43
N ARG A 273 -10.48 13.09 -7.11
CA ARG A 273 -9.39 13.56 -6.27
C ARG A 273 -8.18 12.61 -6.33
N ASP A 274 -8.42 11.31 -6.25
CA ASP A 274 -7.35 10.31 -6.28
C ASP A 274 -6.67 10.23 -7.66
N ASP A 275 -7.42 10.44 -8.74
CA ASP A 275 -6.91 10.57 -10.11
C ASP A 275 -6.02 11.81 -10.26
N GLU A 276 -6.51 12.99 -9.83
CA GLU A 276 -5.78 14.26 -9.84
C GLU A 276 -4.48 14.20 -9.01
N ASN A 277 -4.51 13.48 -7.89
CA ASN A 277 -3.34 13.25 -7.04
C ASN A 277 -2.36 12.18 -7.57
N GLY A 278 -2.66 11.60 -8.74
CA GLY A 278 -1.82 10.59 -9.39
C GLY A 278 -1.71 9.28 -8.60
N ALA A 279 -2.70 8.93 -7.78
CA ALA A 279 -2.67 7.71 -6.96
C ALA A 279 -2.43 6.44 -7.80
N PHE A 280 -2.95 6.45 -9.03
CA PHE A 280 -2.92 5.33 -9.99
C PHE A 280 -1.96 5.53 -11.17
N ALA A 281 -1.19 6.64 -11.20
CA ALA A 281 -0.26 6.94 -12.30
C ALA A 281 0.81 5.85 -12.54
N HIS A 282 1.12 5.10 -11.47
CA HIS A 282 2.06 3.98 -11.53
C HIS A 282 1.59 2.83 -12.44
N TRP A 283 0.28 2.64 -12.65
CA TRP A 283 -0.21 1.60 -13.57
C TRP A 283 0.17 1.89 -15.02
N GLU A 284 -0.01 3.14 -15.45
CA GLU A 284 0.37 3.57 -16.79
C GLU A 284 1.91 3.56 -16.96
N ALA A 285 2.65 4.00 -15.94
CA ALA A 285 4.10 3.94 -15.94
C ALA A 285 4.62 2.50 -16.06
N ASN A 286 4.03 1.57 -15.31
CA ASN A 286 4.37 0.15 -15.38
C ASN A 286 4.02 -0.45 -16.75
N ALA A 287 2.85 -0.17 -17.31
CA ALA A 287 2.47 -0.64 -18.64
C ALA A 287 3.50 -0.21 -19.70
N ARG A 288 3.87 1.07 -19.71
CA ARG A 288 4.94 1.58 -20.60
C ARG A 288 6.27 0.90 -20.33
N GLY A 289 6.67 0.77 -19.06
CA GLY A 289 7.91 0.13 -18.65
C GLY A 289 8.01 -1.32 -19.14
N TYR A 290 6.96 -2.12 -18.95
CA TYR A 290 6.92 -3.51 -19.40
C TYR A 290 6.80 -3.65 -20.92
N SER A 291 6.13 -2.71 -21.59
CA SER A 291 6.12 -2.64 -23.06
C SER A 291 7.55 -2.44 -23.60
N GLU A 292 8.29 -1.48 -23.06
CA GLU A 292 9.69 -1.22 -23.44
C GLU A 292 10.61 -2.38 -23.07
N ALA A 293 10.46 -2.94 -21.86
CA ALA A 293 11.21 -4.11 -21.42
C ALA A 293 10.99 -5.30 -22.36
N ASN A 294 9.75 -5.56 -22.79
CA ASN A 294 9.44 -6.63 -23.73
C ASN A 294 9.98 -6.37 -25.14
N ARG A 295 10.07 -5.10 -25.55
CA ARG A 295 10.69 -4.72 -26.83
C ARG A 295 12.20 -4.99 -26.82
N MET A 296 12.87 -4.71 -25.70
CA MET A 296 14.31 -4.91 -25.53
C MET A 296 14.69 -6.35 -25.22
N TYR A 297 13.86 -7.02 -24.42
CA TYR A 297 14.00 -8.41 -23.99
C TYR A 297 12.65 -9.10 -24.23
N PRO A 298 12.43 -9.69 -25.41
CA PRO A 298 11.18 -10.39 -25.70
C PRO A 298 10.96 -11.56 -24.74
N ARG A 299 10.01 -11.39 -23.82
CA ARG A 299 9.75 -12.31 -22.70
C ARG A 299 8.24 -12.45 -22.50
N GLU A 300 7.78 -13.68 -22.34
CA GLU A 300 6.40 -13.99 -22.02
C GLU A 300 5.97 -13.26 -20.74
N THR A 301 6.83 -13.21 -19.73
CA THR A 301 6.56 -12.52 -18.46
C THR A 301 6.31 -11.02 -18.66
N PHE A 302 7.15 -10.31 -19.41
CA PHE A 302 6.97 -8.87 -19.65
C PHE A 302 5.73 -8.57 -20.49
N ARG A 303 5.38 -9.44 -21.44
CA ARG A 303 4.10 -9.34 -22.15
C ARG A 303 2.91 -9.45 -21.20
N LEU A 304 2.90 -10.44 -20.29
CA LEU A 304 1.82 -10.63 -19.31
C LEU A 304 1.69 -9.45 -18.35
N LEU A 305 2.81 -8.90 -17.88
CA LEU A 305 2.81 -7.73 -17.00
C LEU A 305 2.34 -6.47 -17.72
N ASN A 306 2.76 -6.26 -18.97
CA ASN A 306 2.23 -5.18 -19.80
C ASN A 306 0.70 -5.29 -19.98
N GLU A 307 0.18 -6.48 -20.29
CA GLU A 307 -1.25 -6.75 -20.41
C GLU A 307 -2.00 -6.42 -19.11
N LEU A 308 -1.49 -6.89 -17.97
CA LEU A 308 -2.06 -6.58 -16.65
C LEU A 308 -2.13 -5.07 -16.41
N TYR A 309 -1.00 -4.37 -16.50
CA TYR A 309 -0.94 -2.94 -16.15
C TYR A 309 -1.71 -2.07 -17.15
N SER A 310 -1.73 -2.45 -18.44
CA SER A 310 -2.59 -1.81 -19.44
C SER A 310 -4.07 -1.97 -19.08
N GLN A 311 -4.49 -3.16 -18.63
CA GLN A 311 -5.86 -3.42 -18.21
C GLN A 311 -6.23 -2.65 -16.93
N LEU A 312 -5.32 -2.57 -15.95
CA LEU A 312 -5.52 -1.79 -14.73
C LEU A 312 -5.68 -0.29 -15.06
N SER A 313 -4.83 0.25 -15.93
CA SER A 313 -4.92 1.63 -16.41
C SER A 313 -6.25 1.90 -17.13
N LEU A 314 -6.67 1.01 -18.03
CA LEU A 314 -7.94 1.12 -18.73
C LEU A 314 -9.13 1.09 -17.77
N ASN A 315 -9.11 0.19 -16.78
CA ASN A 315 -10.16 0.10 -15.77
C ASN A 315 -10.24 1.39 -14.92
N HIS A 316 -9.09 1.96 -14.54
CA HIS A 316 -9.04 3.24 -13.85
C HIS A 316 -9.67 4.36 -14.69
N HIS A 317 -9.28 4.43 -15.97
CA HIS A 317 -9.83 5.43 -16.89
C HIS A 317 -11.36 5.34 -17.00
N LYS A 318 -11.90 4.12 -17.18
CA LYS A 318 -13.35 3.88 -17.18
C LYS A 318 -13.99 4.33 -15.87
N ARG A 319 -13.36 4.03 -14.75
CA ARG A 319 -13.83 4.43 -13.42
C ARG A 319 -13.92 5.95 -13.25
N VAL A 320 -12.92 6.67 -13.75
CA VAL A 320 -12.90 8.14 -13.77
C VAL A 320 -14.01 8.69 -14.68
N LEU A 321 -14.21 8.12 -15.87
CA LEU A 321 -15.29 8.55 -16.78
C LEU A 321 -16.68 8.36 -16.17
N SER A 322 -16.93 7.21 -15.52
CA SER A 322 -18.18 6.95 -14.80
C SER A 322 -18.41 7.96 -13.68
N ALA A 323 -17.39 8.25 -12.88
CA ALA A 323 -17.48 9.26 -11.82
C ALA A 323 -17.74 10.68 -12.37
N LYS A 324 -17.02 11.10 -13.42
CA LYS A 324 -17.22 12.41 -14.08
C LYS A 324 -18.63 12.57 -14.62
N LEU A 325 -19.16 11.55 -15.30
CA LEU A 325 -20.53 11.57 -15.83
C LEU A 325 -21.53 11.82 -14.70
N LEU A 326 -21.45 11.03 -13.63
CA LEU A 326 -22.41 11.12 -12.53
C LEU A 326 -22.37 12.49 -11.85
N LEU A 327 -21.18 13.01 -11.56
CA LEU A 327 -21.04 14.33 -10.94
C LEU A 327 -21.53 15.46 -11.84
N ASN A 328 -21.22 15.42 -13.14
CA ASN A 328 -21.68 16.44 -14.09
C ASN A 328 -23.20 16.46 -14.26
N THR A 329 -23.85 15.32 -14.08
CA THR A 329 -25.29 15.15 -14.29
C THR A 329 -26.08 15.46 -13.02
N TYR A 330 -25.63 14.97 -11.86
CA TYR A 330 -26.42 14.95 -10.64
C TYR A 330 -25.86 15.83 -9.51
N ALA A 331 -24.55 16.08 -9.46
CA ALA A 331 -23.94 16.81 -8.34
C ALA A 331 -24.09 18.34 -8.42
N LYS A 332 -24.65 18.88 -9.52
CA LYS A 332 -25.04 20.30 -9.63
C LYS A 332 -26.41 20.60 -8.99
N THR A 333 -27.19 19.55 -8.67
CA THR A 333 -28.55 19.67 -8.14
C THR A 333 -28.61 19.77 -6.62
N ASP A 334 -27.50 19.50 -5.91
CA ASP A 334 -27.40 19.59 -4.44
C ASP A 334 -27.01 21.00 -3.93
N ALA A 335 -26.92 21.99 -4.82
CA ALA A 335 -26.56 23.38 -4.49
C ALA A 335 -27.75 24.36 -4.55
N LEU A 336 -28.99 23.86 -4.58
CA LEU A 336 -30.22 24.65 -4.57
C LEU A 336 -31.13 24.30 -3.40
#